data_AF-A0A522ER09-F1
#
_entry.id   AF-A0A522ER09-F1
#
_cell.length_a   1.000
_cell.length_b   1.000
_cell.length_c   1.000
_cell.angle_alpha   90.00
_cell.angle_beta   90.00
_cell.angle_gamma   90.00
#
_symmetry.space_group_name_H-M   'P 1'
#
loop_
_entity.id
_entity.type
_entity.pdbx_description
1 polymer ?
#
loop_
_entity_poly.entity_id
_entity_poly.type
_entity_poly.pdbx_seq_one_letter_code
_entity_poly.pdbx_strand_id
1 'polypeptide(L)'
;MFQDLREKLESIDSVFNEERYELGNEADRRNGFDASKDYDQKKLSSIAERARGMDAVKKLGIERKYLLLQITLEEGENKYVNFYLRGFDEASGSHASLGENFLNDELRNELGDIFELPYIWPSVGYPREAVRDLVFEHDGLKLTVSGLGGGMYNLRDGKINLHGSSLGFGSVPTQYQERFAELLQQLVQKPAFQGYQVNVN
;
A
#
# COMPACT_ATOMS: atom_id res chain seq x y z
N MET A 1 10.33 -11.23 -23.13
CA MET A 1 10.70 -10.26 -22.09
C MET A 1 9.53 -9.38 -21.67
N PHE A 2 8.96 -8.51 -22.52
CA PHE A 2 7.80 -7.69 -22.13
C PHE A 2 6.63 -8.51 -21.58
N GLN A 3 6.22 -9.58 -22.28
CA GLN A 3 5.13 -10.44 -21.84
C GLN A 3 5.44 -11.13 -20.51
N ASP A 4 6.67 -11.62 -20.32
CA ASP A 4 7.09 -12.25 -19.07
C ASP A 4 7.04 -11.26 -17.89
N LEU A 5 7.50 -10.02 -18.10
CA LEU A 5 7.46 -8.98 -17.07
C LEU A 5 6.04 -8.53 -16.75
N ARG A 6 5.18 -8.48 -17.76
CA ARG A 6 3.75 -8.23 -17.58
C ARG A 6 3.12 -9.32 -16.70
N GLU A 7 3.37 -10.60 -17.00
CA GLU A 7 2.81 -11.71 -16.23
C GLU A 7 3.30 -11.70 -14.78
N LYS A 8 4.58 -11.37 -14.55
CA LYS A 8 5.11 -11.15 -13.20
C LYS A 8 4.38 -10.02 -12.47
N LEU A 9 4.19 -8.88 -13.12
CA LEU A 9 3.43 -7.76 -12.56
C LEU A 9 1.96 -8.14 -12.27
N GLU A 10 1.32 -8.92 -13.13
CA GLU A 10 -0.05 -9.42 -12.93
C GLU A 10 -0.16 -10.39 -11.73
N SER A 11 0.94 -10.99 -11.31
CA SER A 11 0.99 -11.88 -10.14
C SER A 11 1.06 -11.15 -8.80
N ILE A 12 1.46 -9.86 -8.80
CA ILE A 12 1.50 -9.04 -7.60
C ILE A 12 0.07 -8.66 -7.22
N ASP A 13 -0.31 -8.91 -5.96
CA ASP A 13 -1.63 -8.58 -5.47
C ASP A 13 -1.91 -7.07 -5.56
N SER A 14 -2.98 -6.67 -6.23
CA SER A 14 -3.26 -5.26 -6.46
C SER A 14 -3.58 -4.47 -5.19
N VAL A 15 -3.89 -5.08 -4.04
CA VAL A 15 -4.39 -4.34 -2.86
C VAL A 15 -3.78 -4.75 -1.53
N PHE A 16 -3.10 -5.90 -1.47
CA PHE A 16 -2.77 -6.49 -0.19
C PHE A 16 -1.55 -7.41 -0.25
N ASN A 17 -0.55 -7.17 0.59
CA ASN A 17 0.58 -8.08 0.79
C ASN A 17 0.32 -8.96 2.03
N GLU A 18 0.07 -10.24 1.82
CA GLU A 18 -0.29 -11.18 2.90
C GLU A 18 0.87 -11.48 3.85
N GLU A 19 2.09 -11.61 3.33
CA GLU A 19 3.28 -11.88 4.16
C GLU A 19 3.49 -10.76 5.19
N ARG A 20 3.38 -9.49 4.76
CA ARG A 20 3.51 -8.34 5.67
C ARG A 20 2.40 -8.30 6.71
N TYR A 21 1.19 -8.66 6.31
CA TYR A 21 0.07 -8.79 7.25
C TYR A 21 0.33 -9.81 8.34
N GLU A 22 0.85 -10.98 7.97
CA GLU A 22 1.18 -12.02 8.93
C GLU A 22 2.33 -11.59 9.86
N LEU A 23 3.40 -11.00 9.32
CA LEU A 23 4.55 -10.52 10.07
C LEU A 23 4.17 -9.44 11.10
N GLY A 24 3.35 -8.47 10.69
CA GLY A 24 2.84 -7.42 11.60
C GLY A 24 2.02 -8.01 12.75
N ASN A 25 1.11 -8.94 12.45
CA ASN A 25 0.29 -9.60 13.47
C ASN A 25 1.10 -10.53 14.37
N GLU A 26 2.14 -11.19 13.86
CA GLU A 26 3.05 -11.98 14.68
C GLU A 26 3.88 -11.11 15.64
N ALA A 27 4.36 -9.95 15.17
CA ALA A 27 5.07 -9.00 16.02
C ALA A 27 4.19 -8.53 17.19
N ASP A 28 2.92 -8.23 16.95
CA ASP A 28 1.96 -7.85 17.99
C ASP A 28 1.68 -8.99 18.97
N ARG A 29 1.50 -10.22 18.48
CA ARG A 29 1.33 -11.41 19.33
C ARG A 29 2.53 -11.64 20.24
N ARG A 30 3.76 -11.50 19.72
CA ARG A 30 5.00 -11.58 20.51
C ARG A 30 5.08 -10.49 21.57
N ASN A 31 4.48 -9.33 21.31
CA ASN A 31 4.35 -8.22 22.27
C ASN A 31 3.16 -8.38 23.25
N GLY A 32 2.45 -9.51 23.22
CA GLY A 32 1.37 -9.84 24.14
C GLY A 32 -0.02 -9.36 23.72
N PHE A 33 -0.19 -8.89 22.49
CA PHE A 33 -1.52 -8.58 21.94
C PHE A 33 -2.26 -9.86 21.55
N ASP A 34 -3.55 -9.89 21.85
CA ASP A 34 -4.49 -10.96 21.56
C ASP A 34 -5.82 -10.32 21.19
N ALA A 35 -6.22 -10.44 19.91
CA ALA A 35 -7.40 -9.79 19.37
C ALA A 35 -8.72 -10.25 20.02
N SER A 36 -8.74 -11.46 20.58
CA SER A 36 -9.93 -12.06 21.21
C SER A 36 -10.24 -11.50 22.60
N LYS A 37 -9.29 -10.80 23.22
CA LYS A 37 -9.46 -10.23 24.56
C LYS A 37 -10.10 -8.86 24.50
N ASP A 38 -10.95 -8.60 25.48
CA ASP A 38 -11.45 -7.26 25.76
C ASP A 38 -10.51 -6.58 26.75
N TYR A 39 -9.79 -5.57 26.24
CA TYR A 39 -8.86 -4.76 27.01
C TYR A 39 -9.58 -3.55 27.59
N ASP A 40 -9.25 -3.21 28.83
CA ASP A 40 -9.61 -1.92 29.39
C ASP A 40 -8.87 -0.77 28.68
N GLN A 41 -9.36 0.45 28.87
CA GLN A 41 -8.81 1.64 28.20
C GLN A 41 -7.32 1.86 28.49
N LYS A 42 -6.86 1.58 29.72
CA LYS A 42 -5.46 1.76 30.12
C LYS A 42 -4.54 0.79 29.35
N LYS A 43 -4.97 -0.46 29.17
CA LYS A 43 -4.25 -1.45 28.36
C LYS A 43 -4.26 -1.08 26.89
N LEU A 44 -5.41 -0.66 26.33
CA LEU A 44 -5.53 -0.24 24.94
C LEU A 44 -4.56 0.89 24.60
N SER A 45 -4.42 1.89 25.47
CA SER A 45 -3.44 2.97 25.28
C SER A 45 -2.01 2.46 25.21
N SER A 46 -1.61 1.50 26.07
CA SER A 46 -0.26 0.93 26.02
C SER A 46 0.00 0.08 24.77
N ILE A 47 -1.03 -0.55 24.22
CA ILE A 47 -0.93 -1.36 23.00
C ILE A 47 -0.84 -0.45 21.78
N ALA A 48 -1.59 0.66 21.75
CA ALA A 48 -1.62 1.58 20.61
C ALA A 48 -0.24 2.12 20.21
N GLU A 49 0.66 2.34 21.18
CA GLU A 49 2.04 2.79 20.92
C GLU A 49 2.91 1.72 20.25
N ARG A 50 2.54 0.44 20.36
CA ARG A 50 3.32 -0.71 19.88
C ARG A 50 2.66 -1.47 18.74
N ALA A 51 1.41 -1.14 18.41
CA ALA A 51 0.58 -1.85 17.44
C ALA A 51 1.16 -1.74 16.03
N ARG A 52 1.67 -2.87 15.53
CA ARG A 52 2.22 -3.03 14.17
C ARG A 52 1.31 -3.82 13.25
N GLY A 53 0.59 -4.78 13.78
CA GLY A 53 -0.32 -5.66 13.07
C GLY A 53 -1.69 -5.05 12.85
N MET A 54 -2.35 -5.49 11.79
CA MET A 54 -3.66 -4.99 11.42
C MET A 54 -4.77 -5.41 12.37
N ASP A 55 -4.65 -6.54 13.08
CA ASP A 55 -5.66 -6.92 14.06
C ASP A 55 -5.67 -5.99 15.29
N ALA A 56 -4.49 -5.51 15.70
CA ALA A 56 -4.41 -4.46 16.72
C ALA A 56 -4.97 -3.15 16.20
N VAL A 57 -4.64 -2.75 14.96
CA VAL A 57 -5.21 -1.56 14.32
C VAL A 57 -6.74 -1.62 14.28
N LYS A 58 -7.33 -2.76 13.89
CA LYS A 58 -8.79 -2.98 13.88
C LYS A 58 -9.39 -2.84 15.27
N LYS A 59 -8.82 -3.49 16.28
CA LYS A 59 -9.33 -3.45 17.67
C LYS A 59 -9.23 -2.04 18.27
N LEU A 60 -8.18 -1.30 17.93
CA LEU A 60 -7.87 0.02 18.50
C LEU A 60 -8.50 1.18 17.71
N GLY A 61 -8.97 0.93 16.48
CA GLY A 61 -9.53 1.96 15.60
C GLY A 61 -8.53 3.04 15.23
N ILE A 62 -7.24 2.71 15.17
CA ILE A 62 -6.18 3.72 14.95
C ILE A 62 -6.15 4.11 13.48
N GLU A 63 -5.94 5.40 13.26
CA GLU A 63 -5.76 5.95 11.92
C GLU A 63 -4.43 5.49 11.29
N ARG A 64 -4.47 5.12 10.01
CA ARG A 64 -3.34 4.61 9.23
C ARG A 64 -3.32 5.23 7.84
N LYS A 65 -2.21 5.10 7.13
CA LYS A 65 -2.02 5.68 5.80
C LYS A 65 -2.32 4.65 4.72
N TYR A 66 -2.86 5.11 3.60
CA TYR A 66 -2.91 4.35 2.36
C TYR A 66 -2.27 5.13 1.21
N LEU A 67 -1.77 4.42 0.20
CA LEU A 67 -1.19 5.00 -1.01
C LEU A 67 -1.72 4.26 -2.25
N LEU A 68 -2.16 5.03 -3.26
CA LEU A 68 -2.47 4.54 -4.60
C LEU A 68 -1.23 4.71 -5.48
N LEU A 69 -0.80 3.61 -6.08
CA LEU A 69 0.32 3.49 -6.98
C LEU A 69 -0.17 3.11 -8.38
N GLN A 70 0.59 3.49 -9.40
CA GLN A 70 0.42 3.01 -10.77
C GLN A 70 1.77 2.51 -11.29
N ILE A 71 1.75 1.34 -11.92
CA ILE A 71 2.87 0.86 -12.72
C ILE A 71 2.51 0.95 -14.19
N THR A 72 3.43 1.47 -14.99
CA THR A 72 3.38 1.46 -16.44
C THR A 72 4.62 0.72 -16.97
N LEU A 73 4.43 -0.33 -17.77
CA LEU A 73 5.50 -1.01 -18.50
C LEU A 73 5.29 -0.78 -20.01
N GLU A 74 6.33 -0.34 -20.71
CA GLU A 74 6.29 0.03 -22.13
C GLU A 74 7.43 -0.67 -22.90
N GLU A 75 7.14 -1.16 -24.12
CA GLU A 75 8.11 -1.68 -25.11
C GLU A 75 7.66 -1.25 -26.51
N GLY A 76 8.26 -0.19 -27.06
CA GLY A 76 7.79 0.41 -28.31
C GLY A 76 6.34 0.90 -28.20
N GLU A 77 5.42 0.29 -28.96
CA GLU A 77 3.98 0.59 -28.91
C GLU A 77 3.22 -0.23 -27.86
N ASN A 78 3.84 -1.31 -27.34
CA ASN A 78 3.22 -2.14 -26.32
C ASN A 78 3.20 -1.40 -24.99
N LYS A 79 2.04 -1.39 -24.32
CA LYS A 79 1.86 -0.72 -23.04
C LYS A 79 0.98 -1.53 -22.10
N TYR A 80 1.48 -1.76 -20.90
CA TYR A 80 0.76 -2.36 -19.79
C TYR A 80 0.66 -1.33 -18.65
N VAL A 81 -0.52 -1.18 -18.06
CA VAL A 81 -0.77 -0.28 -16.93
C VAL A 81 -1.55 -1.04 -15.87
N ASN A 82 -1.07 -1.00 -14.63
CA ASN A 82 -1.78 -1.55 -13.47
C ASN A 82 -1.73 -0.61 -12.28
N PHE A 83 -2.67 -0.78 -11.36
CA PHE A 83 -2.83 0.05 -10.16
C PHE A 83 -2.70 -0.81 -8.91
N TYR A 84 -2.06 -0.25 -7.89
CA TYR A 84 -1.83 -0.92 -6.61
C TYR A 84 -2.26 -0.03 -5.46
N LEU A 85 -2.95 -0.61 -4.49
CA LEU A 85 -3.32 0.04 -3.24
C LEU A 85 -2.52 -0.58 -2.10
N ARG A 86 -1.84 0.24 -1.29
CA ARG A 86 -0.99 -0.23 -0.18
C ARG A 86 -1.28 0.48 1.13
N GLY A 87 -0.93 -0.20 2.23
CA GLY A 87 -1.10 0.29 3.60
C GLY A 87 -2.20 -0.39 4.41
N PHE A 88 -2.80 -1.46 3.86
CA PHE A 88 -3.81 -2.30 4.54
C PHE A 88 -3.23 -3.63 5.04
N ASP A 89 -1.96 -3.85 4.79
CA ASP A 89 -1.19 -5.04 5.12
C ASP A 89 -0.56 -4.90 6.52
N GLU A 90 -0.01 -3.75 6.88
CA GLU A 90 0.51 -3.51 8.23
C GLU A 90 0.43 -2.03 8.65
N ALA A 91 0.71 -1.75 9.93
CA ALA A 91 0.86 -0.39 10.41
C ALA A 91 2.15 0.23 9.83
N SER A 92 1.99 1.04 8.78
CA SER A 92 3.13 1.68 8.11
C SER A 92 3.31 3.16 8.45
N GLY A 93 4.52 3.65 8.17
CA GLY A 93 5.05 4.96 8.53
C GLY A 93 4.48 6.14 7.74
N SER A 94 5.26 6.74 6.86
CA SER A 94 4.85 7.84 5.98
C SER A 94 4.22 7.29 4.69
N HIS A 95 3.57 8.14 3.88
CA HIS A 95 3.12 7.70 2.54
C HIS A 95 4.30 7.27 1.67
N ALA A 96 5.47 7.92 1.77
CA ALA A 96 6.65 7.53 1.02
C ALA A 96 7.15 6.14 1.42
N SER A 97 7.10 5.78 2.70
CA SER A 97 7.48 4.44 3.13
C SER A 97 6.56 3.36 2.57
N LEU A 98 5.29 3.65 2.28
CA LEU A 98 4.41 2.70 1.59
C LEU A 98 4.89 2.40 0.15
N GLY A 99 5.36 3.43 -0.56
CA GLY A 99 5.95 3.25 -1.88
C GLY A 99 7.27 2.50 -1.81
N GLU A 100 8.14 2.84 -0.87
CA GLU A 100 9.43 2.16 -0.64
C GLU A 100 9.27 0.68 -0.34
N ASN A 101 8.34 0.36 0.55
CA ASN A 101 7.90 -0.99 0.89
C ASN A 101 7.48 -1.79 -0.35
N PHE A 102 6.62 -1.20 -1.19
CA PHE A 102 6.17 -1.83 -2.43
C PHE A 102 7.34 -2.06 -3.42
N LEU A 103 8.26 -1.10 -3.56
CA LEU A 103 9.44 -1.27 -4.41
C LEU A 103 10.33 -2.41 -3.93
N ASN A 104 10.66 -2.44 -2.64
CA ASN A 104 11.65 -3.35 -2.10
C ASN A 104 11.15 -4.77 -1.92
N ASP A 105 9.90 -4.93 -1.49
CA ASP A 105 9.41 -6.22 -1.02
C ASP A 105 8.51 -6.92 -2.04
N GLU A 106 8.04 -6.20 -3.06
CA GLU A 106 7.16 -6.75 -4.09
C GLU A 106 7.79 -6.58 -5.47
N LEU A 107 8.07 -5.34 -5.87
CA LEU A 107 8.51 -5.06 -7.23
C LEU A 107 9.94 -5.56 -7.52
N ARG A 108 10.85 -5.44 -6.55
CA ARG A 108 12.25 -5.90 -6.68
C ARG A 108 12.34 -7.41 -6.80
N ASN A 109 11.49 -8.16 -6.11
CA ASN A 109 11.45 -9.62 -6.21
C ASN A 109 11.08 -10.06 -7.63
N GLU A 110 10.21 -9.31 -8.30
CA GLU A 110 9.76 -9.64 -9.65
C GLU A 110 10.69 -9.09 -10.75
N LEU A 111 11.14 -7.85 -10.59
CA LEU A 111 11.74 -7.05 -11.66
C LEU A 111 13.17 -6.55 -11.37
N GLY A 112 13.70 -6.79 -10.16
CA GLY A 112 14.96 -6.21 -9.68
C GLY A 112 16.21 -6.70 -10.43
N ASP A 113 16.13 -7.87 -11.08
CA ASP A 113 17.22 -8.40 -11.91
C ASP A 113 17.35 -7.65 -13.26
N ILE A 114 16.32 -6.91 -13.66
CA ILE A 114 16.24 -6.22 -14.96
C ILE A 114 16.33 -4.71 -14.78
N PHE A 115 15.55 -4.18 -13.85
CA PHE A 115 15.57 -2.75 -13.52
C PHE A 115 16.37 -2.52 -12.24
N GLU A 116 17.30 -1.57 -12.25
CA GLU A 116 18.07 -1.16 -11.07
C GLU A 116 17.19 -0.34 -10.10
N LEU A 117 16.24 -1.01 -9.44
CA LEU A 117 15.27 -0.35 -8.57
C LEU A 117 15.95 0.23 -7.32
N PRO A 118 15.71 1.51 -6.97
CA PRO A 118 16.30 2.15 -5.80
C PRO A 118 15.71 1.56 -4.53
N TYR A 119 16.52 1.57 -3.46
CA TYR A 119 16.06 1.14 -2.13
C TYR A 119 15.19 2.17 -1.42
N ILE A 120 15.23 3.43 -1.87
CA ILE A 120 14.60 4.57 -1.21
C ILE A 120 13.67 5.24 -2.21
N TRP A 121 12.44 5.50 -1.79
CA TRP A 121 11.57 6.42 -2.52
C TRP A 121 12.05 7.86 -2.29
N PRO A 122 12.32 8.67 -3.34
CA PRO A 122 12.81 10.04 -3.18
C PRO A 122 11.90 10.85 -2.25
N SER A 123 12.48 11.50 -1.24
CA SER A 123 11.73 12.27 -0.25
C SER A 123 12.17 13.75 -0.24
N VAL A 124 11.85 14.48 0.84
CA VAL A 124 11.95 15.94 0.96
C VAL A 124 13.29 16.49 0.43
N GLY A 125 13.22 17.42 -0.54
CA GLY A 125 14.39 18.06 -1.17
C GLY A 125 14.46 17.89 -2.68
N TYR A 126 13.67 16.98 -3.26
CA TYR A 126 13.56 16.76 -4.71
C TYR A 126 12.34 17.47 -5.32
N PRO A 127 12.36 17.83 -6.63
CA PRO A 127 11.20 18.36 -7.34
C PRO A 127 9.98 17.44 -7.23
N ARG A 128 8.77 18.00 -7.14
CA ARG A 128 7.53 17.21 -6.98
C ARG A 128 7.36 16.12 -8.04
N GLU A 129 7.74 16.37 -9.29
CA GLU A 129 7.69 15.33 -10.33
C GLU A 129 8.65 14.16 -10.06
N ALA A 130 9.86 14.44 -9.55
CA ALA A 130 10.87 13.43 -9.21
C ALA A 130 10.54 12.64 -7.93
N VAL A 131 9.66 13.17 -7.09
CA VAL A 131 9.13 12.49 -5.89
C VAL A 131 7.94 11.60 -6.26
N ARG A 132 7.19 11.93 -7.30
CA ARG A 132 5.97 11.21 -7.69
C ARG A 132 6.27 9.99 -8.55
N ASP A 133 7.12 10.15 -9.56
CA ASP A 133 7.34 9.16 -10.61
C ASP A 133 8.80 8.68 -10.62
N LEU A 134 8.96 7.36 -10.61
CA LEU A 134 10.25 6.69 -10.79
C LEU A 134 10.26 6.03 -12.16
N VAL A 135 11.22 6.40 -13.00
CA VAL A 135 11.34 5.91 -14.38
C VAL A 135 12.63 5.13 -14.53
N PHE A 136 12.52 3.93 -15.10
CA PHE A 136 13.61 3.00 -15.34
C PHE A 136 13.57 2.55 -16.79
N GLU A 137 14.73 2.47 -17.43
CA GLU A 137 14.85 2.03 -18.81
C GLU A 137 15.92 0.93 -18.92
N HIS A 138 15.62 -0.12 -19.68
CA HIS A 138 16.53 -1.25 -19.90
C HIS A 138 16.19 -1.93 -21.23
N ASP A 139 17.16 -2.05 -22.14
CA ASP A 139 17.04 -2.77 -23.42
C ASP A 139 15.75 -2.45 -24.22
N GLY A 140 15.35 -1.17 -24.25
CA GLY A 140 14.14 -0.71 -24.97
C GLY A 140 12.83 -0.89 -24.20
N LEU A 141 12.88 -1.45 -22.99
CA LEU A 141 11.79 -1.44 -22.02
C LEU A 141 11.85 -0.19 -21.17
N LYS A 142 10.68 0.33 -20.81
CA LYS A 142 10.52 1.41 -19.85
C LYS A 142 9.51 1.03 -18.77
N LEU A 143 9.94 1.09 -17.52
CA LEU A 143 9.11 0.90 -16.34
C LEU A 143 8.93 2.25 -15.65
N THR A 144 7.68 2.66 -15.40
CA THR A 144 7.36 3.83 -14.59
C THR A 144 6.55 3.41 -13.38
N VAL A 145 6.96 3.80 -12.18
CA VAL A 145 6.23 3.60 -10.92
C VAL A 145 5.84 4.96 -10.37
N SER A 146 4.54 5.19 -10.22
CA SER A 146 3.96 6.49 -9.86
C SER A 146 3.15 6.42 -8.57
N GLY A 147 3.45 7.28 -7.60
CA GLY A 147 2.60 7.53 -6.44
C GLY A 147 1.49 8.52 -6.79
N LEU A 148 0.31 8.03 -7.18
CA LEU A 148 -0.76 8.88 -7.72
C LEU A 148 -1.47 9.73 -6.66
N GLY A 149 -1.47 9.29 -5.41
CA GLY A 149 -2.11 9.99 -4.31
C GLY A 149 -2.33 9.05 -3.12
N GLY A 150 -2.64 9.61 -1.96
CA GLY A 150 -2.91 8.82 -0.77
C GLY A 150 -3.67 9.61 0.27
N GLY A 151 -3.93 8.97 1.40
CA GLY A 151 -4.66 9.59 2.49
C GLY A 151 -4.52 8.76 3.77
N MET A 152 -5.50 8.96 4.65
CA MET A 152 -5.62 8.25 5.90
C MET A 152 -6.86 7.35 5.87
N TYR A 153 -6.87 6.31 6.68
CA TYR A 153 -8.05 5.50 6.93
C TYR A 153 -8.13 5.08 8.40
N ASN A 154 -9.34 4.78 8.87
CA ASN A 154 -9.53 4.02 10.10
C ASN A 154 -10.51 2.86 9.87
N LEU A 155 -10.39 1.83 10.70
CA LEU A 155 -11.23 0.65 10.69
C LEU A 155 -12.13 0.71 11.92
N ARG A 156 -13.38 1.10 11.75
CA ARG A 156 -14.31 1.30 12.87
C ARG A 156 -15.73 0.89 12.49
N ASP A 157 -16.40 0.19 13.40
CA ASP A 157 -17.82 -0.21 13.27
C ASP A 157 -18.10 -0.97 11.96
N GLY A 158 -17.17 -1.86 11.56
CA GLY A 158 -17.28 -2.61 10.31
C GLY A 158 -17.10 -1.77 9.04
N LYS A 159 -16.52 -0.56 9.15
CA LYS A 159 -16.26 0.34 8.02
C LYS A 159 -14.79 0.66 7.85
N ILE A 160 -14.37 0.81 6.60
CA ILE A 160 -13.11 1.44 6.21
C ILE A 160 -13.44 2.89 5.89
N ASN A 161 -13.16 3.81 6.81
CA ASN A 161 -13.40 5.23 6.58
C ASN A 161 -12.12 5.84 6.03
N LEU A 162 -12.17 6.39 4.82
CA LEU A 162 -11.04 7.01 4.13
C LEU A 162 -11.21 8.53 4.17
N HIS A 163 -10.13 9.27 4.43
CA HIS A 163 -10.12 10.73 4.48
C HIS A 163 -8.71 11.32 4.31
N GLY A 164 -8.62 12.65 4.20
CA GLY A 164 -7.35 13.38 4.17
C GLY A 164 -6.56 13.22 2.87
N SER A 165 -5.30 13.65 2.88
CA SER A 165 -4.41 13.62 1.72
C SER A 165 -2.96 13.35 2.10
N SER A 166 -2.16 12.89 1.15
CA SER A 166 -0.72 12.76 1.32
C SER A 166 -0.01 14.10 1.16
N LEU A 167 0.93 14.43 2.06
CA LEU A 167 1.78 15.61 1.91
C LEU A 167 2.69 15.53 0.68
N GLY A 168 3.17 14.32 0.34
CA GLY A 168 4.08 14.08 -0.77
C GLY A 168 3.35 13.88 -2.11
N PHE A 169 2.27 13.10 -2.09
CA PHE A 169 1.58 12.65 -3.31
C PHE A 169 0.23 13.35 -3.56
N GLY A 170 -0.27 14.16 -2.62
CA GLY A 170 -1.61 14.73 -2.67
C GLY A 170 -2.72 13.70 -2.42
N SER A 171 -3.95 14.11 -2.70
CA SER A 171 -5.14 13.23 -2.72
C SER A 171 -5.22 12.47 -4.03
N VAL A 172 -5.90 11.32 -4.03
CA VAL A 172 -6.20 10.56 -5.26
C VAL A 172 -6.94 11.46 -6.27
N PRO A 173 -6.37 11.73 -7.46
CA PRO A 173 -7.01 12.61 -8.45
C PRO A 173 -8.34 12.04 -8.96
N THR A 174 -9.28 12.91 -9.32
CA THR A 174 -10.63 12.54 -9.79
C THR A 174 -10.61 11.51 -10.92
N GLN A 175 -9.67 11.64 -11.86
CA GLN A 175 -9.52 10.72 -13.00
C GLN A 175 -9.18 9.28 -12.62
N TYR A 176 -8.73 9.02 -11.39
CA TYR A 176 -8.39 7.68 -10.89
C TYR A 176 -9.40 7.17 -9.84
N GLN A 177 -10.49 7.90 -9.57
CA GLN A 177 -11.44 7.54 -8.52
C GLN A 177 -12.16 6.21 -8.79
N GLU A 178 -12.48 5.91 -10.05
CA GLU A 178 -13.10 4.64 -10.44
C GLU A 178 -12.16 3.46 -10.14
N ARG A 179 -10.90 3.54 -10.60
CA ARG A 179 -9.87 2.53 -10.32
C ARG A 179 -9.61 2.38 -8.82
N PHE A 180 -9.56 3.48 -8.09
CA PHE A 180 -9.41 3.46 -6.65
C PHE A 180 -10.57 2.74 -5.95
N ALA A 181 -11.82 3.00 -6.37
CA ALA A 181 -12.99 2.31 -5.86
C ALA A 181 -12.97 0.81 -6.17
N GLU A 182 -12.58 0.41 -7.39
CA GLU A 182 -12.42 -1.00 -7.77
C GLU A 182 -11.43 -1.73 -6.86
N LEU A 183 -10.27 -1.14 -6.60
CA LEU A 183 -9.26 -1.69 -5.68
C LEU A 183 -9.81 -1.81 -4.25
N LEU A 184 -10.53 -0.80 -3.75
CA LEU A 184 -11.17 -0.89 -2.44
C LEU A 184 -12.22 -2.02 -2.37
N GLN A 185 -12.93 -2.30 -3.46
CA GLN A 185 -13.84 -3.45 -3.55
C GLN A 185 -13.08 -4.79 -3.54
N GLN A 186 -11.92 -4.88 -4.21
CA GLN A 186 -11.06 -6.07 -4.13
C GLN A 186 -10.52 -6.28 -2.70
N LEU A 187 -10.18 -5.19 -2.00
CA LEU A 187 -9.68 -5.26 -0.63
C LEU A 187 -10.71 -5.91 0.31
N VAL A 188 -11.98 -5.49 0.27
CA VAL A 188 -13.02 -6.05 1.15
C VAL A 188 -13.44 -7.48 0.79
N GLN A 189 -12.95 -8.01 -0.33
CA GLN A 189 -13.07 -9.43 -0.67
C GLN A 189 -11.94 -10.27 -0.06
N LYS A 190 -10.86 -9.64 0.43
CA LYS A 190 -9.78 -10.35 1.13
C LYS A 190 -10.28 -10.88 2.48
N PRO A 191 -9.90 -12.10 2.90
CA PRO A 191 -10.35 -12.68 4.17
C PRO A 191 -10.14 -11.76 5.39
N ALA A 192 -9.01 -11.03 5.43
CA ALA A 192 -8.69 -10.10 6.52
C ALA A 192 -9.65 -8.91 6.64
N PHE A 193 -10.35 -8.55 5.56
CA PHE A 193 -11.24 -7.39 5.45
C PHE A 193 -12.67 -7.77 5.06
N GLN A 194 -12.98 -9.06 5.04
CA GLN A 194 -14.30 -9.54 4.68
C GLN A 194 -15.37 -8.97 5.61
N GLY A 195 -16.43 -8.44 5.02
CA GLY A 195 -17.56 -7.86 5.75
C GLY A 195 -17.40 -6.37 6.10
N TYR A 196 -16.26 -5.76 5.80
CA TYR A 196 -16.12 -4.31 5.90
C TYR A 196 -16.86 -3.59 4.77
N GLN A 197 -17.47 -2.44 5.08
CA GLN A 197 -18.02 -1.51 4.10
C GLN A 197 -17.06 -0.34 3.88
N VAL A 198 -16.86 0.06 2.63
CA VAL A 198 -16.00 1.20 2.29
C VAL A 198 -16.81 2.49 2.39
N ASN A 199 -16.29 3.48 3.12
CA ASN A 199 -16.85 4.81 3.19
C ASN A 199 -15.78 5.85 2.83
N VAL A 200 -15.97 6.54 1.71
CA VAL A 200 -15.06 7.59 1.23
C VAL A 200 -15.65 8.94 1.61
N ASN A 201 -14.99 9.67 2.52
CA ASN A 201 -15.44 10.97 3.03
C ASN A 201 -14.59 12.12 2.47
#